data_AF-A0A8B8P187-F1
#
_entry.id   AF-A0A8B8P187-F1
#
_cell.length_a   1.000
_cell.length_b   1.000
_cell.length_c   1.000
_cell.angle_alpha   90.00
_cell.angle_beta   90.00
_cell.angle_gamma   90.00
#
_symmetry.space_group_name_H-M   'P 1'
#
loop_
_entity.id
_entity.type
_entity.pdbx_description
1 polymer ?
#
loop_
_entity_poly.entity_id
_entity_poly.type
_entity_poly.pdbx_seq_one_letter_code
_entity_poly.pdbx_strand_id
1 'polypeptide(L)'
;MPPSLNSYESLVLKSALASRFLLVALVVLWRSLLDPYDTSATLNPNCLSSTSPSSSVDNLVLWPSLGSAIESNIVWDSVYYVRIAQCGYEYEQTYAFFPLLPFLMSVSSRTVLLPLVPVIGYRAVLGLSGYLISNIAFVFAAVYFYRLSVIILKDTKASLRASILFSFNPASIFYTSIYSESLYALFSIGGVYHWFSGAQSIAVLWLAVSGLARSNGMINAGYICFHTMLRAYEALIYKKRTSLALQVFAVGILHCLFIFIPFISFQAFGYYNMCHGHHFDDIRPWCRGRIPTMYNYIQDHYWGVGFLKYFHLKQMPNFLLASPILTLTVCSILTYARAWSKLLFSLGFQAALEEMSAEFLLRPVAYSREKTCSPDNVSSTDTETRHLRRRKQMIGRAKPSTQAKENKSLDELSYLSASIFPFIVHLGFMGATALFVMHVQVATRFLSASAPLYWFAAYLIISPSSRRWGYLIWAYCAAYILLGSLLFSNFYPFT
;
A
#
# COMPACT_ATOMS: atom_id res chain seq x y z
N MET A 1 -32.81 -6.68 0.28
CA MET A 1 -32.05 -5.92 1.30
C MET A 1 -30.64 -5.71 0.78
N PRO A 2 -30.08 -4.49 0.81
CA PRO A 2 -28.65 -4.30 0.54
C PRO A 2 -27.83 -5.11 1.56
N PRO A 3 -26.72 -5.75 1.16
CA PRO A 3 -25.85 -6.47 2.08
C PRO A 3 -25.37 -5.55 3.22
N SER A 4 -25.33 -6.06 4.45
CA SER A 4 -24.72 -5.34 5.58
C SER A 4 -23.22 -5.11 5.33
N LEU A 5 -22.64 -4.07 5.94
CA LEU A 5 -21.21 -3.73 5.80
C LEU A 5 -20.28 -4.94 6.05
N ASN A 6 -20.67 -5.81 6.97
CA ASN A 6 -19.97 -7.06 7.31
C ASN A 6 -19.98 -8.08 6.15
N SER A 7 -21.01 -8.08 5.30
CA SER A 7 -21.10 -8.98 4.14
C SER A 7 -20.09 -8.61 3.06
N TYR A 8 -19.93 -7.32 2.76
CA TYR A 8 -18.95 -6.86 1.78
C TYR A 8 -17.51 -7.02 2.26
N GLU A 9 -17.24 -6.76 3.54
CA GLU A 9 -15.92 -7.02 4.12
C GLU A 9 -15.55 -8.51 4.03
N SER A 10 -16.50 -9.41 4.32
CA SER A 10 -16.30 -10.86 4.14
C SER A 10 -16.00 -11.22 2.69
N LEU A 11 -16.66 -10.57 1.73
CA LEU A 11 -16.38 -10.78 0.31
C LEU A 11 -14.96 -10.31 -0.08
N VAL A 12 -14.51 -9.16 0.43
CA VAL A 12 -13.13 -8.68 0.23
C VAL A 12 -12.11 -9.65 0.82
N LEU A 13 -12.35 -10.15 2.03
CA LEU A 13 -11.49 -11.13 2.67
C LEU A 13 -11.38 -12.41 1.81
N LYS A 14 -12.53 -12.93 1.34
CA LYS A 14 -12.57 -14.10 0.46
C LYS A 14 -11.85 -13.85 -0.87
N SER A 15 -12.04 -12.68 -1.50
CA SER A 15 -11.36 -12.36 -2.75
C SER A 15 -9.85 -12.18 -2.57
N ALA A 16 -9.41 -11.57 -1.47
CA ALA A 16 -8.00 -11.41 -1.16
C ALA A 16 -7.35 -12.79 -0.95
N LEU A 17 -7.95 -13.67 -0.14
CA LEU A 17 -7.48 -15.04 0.04
C LEU A 17 -7.45 -15.82 -1.29
N ALA A 18 -8.53 -15.76 -2.07
CA ALA A 18 -8.60 -16.41 -3.38
C ALA A 18 -7.48 -15.92 -4.32
N SER A 19 -7.19 -14.62 -4.34
CA SER A 19 -6.09 -14.07 -5.15
C SER A 19 -4.72 -14.63 -4.74
N ARG A 20 -4.47 -14.82 -3.44
CA ARG A 20 -3.21 -15.35 -2.93
C ARG A 20 -3.06 -16.83 -3.25
N PHE A 21 -4.12 -17.63 -3.02
CA PHE A 21 -4.13 -19.04 -3.39
C PHE A 21 -3.95 -19.23 -4.89
N LEU A 22 -4.63 -18.42 -5.72
CA LEU A 22 -4.48 -18.46 -7.17
C LEU A 22 -3.02 -18.22 -7.57
N LEU A 23 -2.36 -17.21 -7.04
CA LEU A 23 -0.97 -16.89 -7.40
C LEU A 23 0.01 -17.96 -6.93
N VAL A 24 -0.15 -18.49 -5.71
CA VAL A 24 0.69 -19.60 -5.25
C VAL A 24 0.48 -20.83 -6.14
N ALA A 25 -0.78 -21.15 -6.49
CA ALA A 25 -1.08 -22.26 -7.38
C ALA A 25 -0.49 -22.06 -8.78
N LEU A 26 -0.55 -20.83 -9.33
CA LEU A 26 0.09 -20.49 -10.60
C LEU A 26 1.60 -20.64 -10.54
N VAL A 27 2.26 -20.14 -9.49
CA VAL A 27 3.71 -20.31 -9.30
C VAL A 27 4.09 -21.78 -9.27
N VAL A 28 3.37 -22.61 -8.50
CA VAL A 28 3.61 -24.06 -8.45
C VAL A 28 3.37 -24.72 -9.81
N LEU A 29 2.30 -24.34 -10.52
CA LEU A 29 1.98 -24.86 -11.85
C LEU A 29 3.08 -24.51 -12.87
N TRP A 30 3.55 -23.27 -12.89
CA TRP A 30 4.58 -22.86 -13.85
C TRP A 30 5.92 -23.54 -13.57
N ARG A 31 6.26 -23.73 -12.30
CA ARG A 31 7.46 -24.46 -11.88
C ARG A 31 7.41 -25.95 -12.16
N SER A 32 6.22 -26.55 -12.28
CA SER A 32 6.10 -27.96 -12.68
C SER A 32 6.15 -28.17 -14.18
N LEU A 33 5.89 -27.10 -14.97
CA LEU A 33 5.84 -27.15 -16.42
C LEU A 33 7.12 -26.66 -17.10
N LEU A 34 7.89 -25.80 -16.44
CA LEU A 34 9.05 -25.12 -17.02
C LEU A 34 10.27 -25.18 -16.11
N ASP A 35 11.44 -25.26 -16.75
CA ASP A 35 12.72 -25.08 -16.07
C ASP A 35 13.05 -23.59 -15.91
N PRO A 36 13.71 -23.20 -14.79
CA PRO A 36 14.17 -21.83 -14.61
C PRO A 36 15.18 -21.43 -15.68
N TYR A 37 15.07 -20.20 -16.15
CA TYR A 37 16.06 -19.58 -17.03
C TYR A 37 17.44 -19.46 -16.39
N ASP A 38 17.48 -19.19 -15.08
CA ASP A 38 18.70 -19.02 -14.30
C ASP A 38 18.58 -19.74 -12.95
N THR A 39 19.66 -20.43 -12.55
CA THR A 39 19.78 -21.16 -11.30
C THR A 39 20.65 -20.45 -10.26
N SER A 40 21.17 -19.26 -10.56
CA SER A 40 22.04 -18.46 -9.66
C SER A 40 21.44 -18.23 -8.28
N ALA A 41 20.11 -18.14 -8.18
CA ALA A 41 19.37 -18.03 -6.93
C ALA A 41 19.53 -19.22 -5.96
N THR A 42 19.95 -20.39 -6.44
CA THR A 42 20.21 -21.57 -5.60
C THR A 42 21.57 -21.50 -4.91
N LEU A 43 22.46 -20.60 -5.32
CA LEU A 43 23.75 -20.40 -4.67
C LEU A 43 23.55 -19.89 -3.24
N ASN A 44 24.02 -20.68 -2.27
CA ASN A 44 23.90 -20.37 -0.85
C ASN A 44 25.26 -20.53 -0.15
N PRO A 45 26.21 -19.59 -0.33
CA PRO A 45 27.49 -19.63 0.36
C PRO A 45 27.31 -19.51 1.89
N ASN A 46 28.32 -19.86 2.68
CA ASN A 46 28.26 -19.69 4.13
C ASN A 46 28.18 -18.19 4.53
N CYS A 47 27.66 -17.90 5.73
CA CYS A 47 27.68 -16.54 6.26
C CYS A 47 29.12 -16.15 6.61
N LEU A 48 29.52 -14.90 6.33
CA LEU A 48 30.86 -14.37 6.59
C LEU A 48 31.24 -14.39 8.07
N SER A 49 30.24 -14.27 8.96
CA SER A 49 30.42 -14.36 10.41
C SER A 49 30.66 -15.79 10.93
N SER A 50 30.56 -16.80 10.07
CA SER A 50 30.75 -18.21 10.45
C SER A 50 32.23 -18.58 10.34
N THR A 51 32.98 -18.43 11.43
CA THR A 51 34.42 -18.78 11.50
C THR A 51 34.71 -20.28 11.63
N SER A 52 33.69 -21.15 11.60
CA SER A 52 33.87 -22.60 11.67
C SER A 52 33.81 -23.22 10.27
N PRO A 53 34.77 -24.08 9.87
CA PRO A 53 34.53 -24.99 8.75
C PRO A 53 33.30 -25.82 9.13
N SER A 54 32.35 -25.90 8.21
CA SER A 54 31.09 -26.63 8.34
C SER A 54 31.23 -27.87 9.23
N SER A 55 30.75 -27.79 10.48
CA SER A 55 30.05 -28.94 11.00
C SER A 55 28.79 -29.02 10.16
N SER A 56 28.88 -29.78 9.08
CA SER A 56 27.75 -30.43 8.44
C SER A 56 27.08 -31.27 9.52
N VAL A 57 26.31 -30.62 10.39
CA VAL A 57 25.15 -31.26 10.95
C VAL A 57 24.22 -31.36 9.75
N ASP A 58 24.46 -32.40 8.94
CA ASP A 58 23.45 -33.03 8.12
C ASP A 58 22.39 -33.51 9.11
N ASN A 59 21.61 -32.57 9.64
CA ASN A 59 20.34 -32.87 10.24
C ASN A 59 19.60 -33.58 9.12
N LEU A 60 19.34 -34.87 9.30
CA LEU A 60 18.61 -35.68 8.36
C LEU A 60 17.26 -34.98 8.12
N VAL A 61 17.20 -34.16 7.07
CA VAL A 61 16.01 -33.40 6.73
C VAL A 61 14.99 -34.43 6.28
N LEU A 62 13.83 -34.47 6.95
CA LEU A 62 12.84 -35.52 6.70
C LEU A 62 12.36 -35.51 5.24
N TRP A 63 12.09 -34.32 4.68
CA TRP A 63 11.57 -34.10 3.33
C TRP A 63 12.45 -33.14 2.52
N PRO A 64 13.61 -33.60 2.03
CA PRO A 64 14.57 -32.75 1.33
C PRO A 64 14.06 -32.24 -0.02
N SER A 65 13.22 -33.02 -0.72
CA SER A 65 12.60 -32.60 -1.98
C SER A 65 11.65 -31.42 -1.80
N LEU A 66 10.85 -31.42 -0.72
CA LEU A 66 9.96 -30.31 -0.40
C LEU A 66 10.76 -29.05 0.00
N GLY A 67 11.82 -29.23 0.78
CA GLY A 67 12.75 -28.14 1.13
C GLY A 67 13.36 -27.51 -0.13
N SER A 68 13.91 -28.34 -1.02
CA SER A 68 14.48 -27.89 -2.30
C SER A 68 13.45 -27.20 -3.20
N ALA A 69 12.20 -27.69 -3.26
CA ALA A 69 11.13 -27.05 -4.01
C ALA A 69 10.81 -25.64 -3.47
N ILE A 70 10.78 -25.45 -2.15
CA ILE A 70 10.58 -24.12 -1.54
C ILE A 70 11.78 -23.22 -1.83
N GLU A 71 13.00 -23.74 -1.68
CA GLU A 71 14.23 -22.97 -1.90
C GLU A 71 14.40 -22.55 -3.36
N SER A 72 13.99 -23.40 -4.30
CA SER A 72 14.01 -23.06 -5.73
C SER A 72 13.15 -21.82 -6.04
N ASN A 73 12.12 -21.55 -5.23
CA ASN A 73 11.23 -20.39 -5.38
C ASN A 73 11.77 -19.11 -4.71
N ILE A 74 12.96 -19.14 -4.11
CA ILE A 74 13.65 -17.95 -3.59
C ILE A 74 14.42 -17.31 -4.74
N VAL A 75 13.74 -16.50 -5.54
CA VAL A 75 14.26 -15.88 -6.76
C VAL A 75 14.30 -14.36 -6.66
N TRP A 76 15.07 -13.70 -7.52
CA TRP A 76 15.16 -12.23 -7.58
C TRP A 76 15.51 -11.59 -6.23
N ASP A 77 14.81 -10.51 -5.85
CA ASP A 77 15.07 -9.76 -4.62
C ASP A 77 14.85 -10.61 -3.35
N SER A 78 14.09 -11.72 -3.44
CA SER A 78 13.86 -12.64 -2.34
C SER A 78 15.16 -13.27 -1.82
N VAL A 79 16.17 -13.42 -2.68
CA VAL A 79 17.50 -13.91 -2.28
C VAL A 79 18.12 -12.99 -1.23
N TYR A 80 18.02 -11.67 -1.40
CA TYR A 80 18.53 -10.71 -0.43
C TYR A 80 17.76 -10.76 0.89
N TYR A 81 16.43 -10.82 0.84
CA TYR A 81 15.62 -10.91 2.07
C TYR A 81 15.91 -12.18 2.88
N VAL A 82 16.01 -13.33 2.23
CA VAL A 82 16.37 -14.59 2.91
C VAL A 82 17.80 -14.53 3.44
N ARG A 83 18.74 -13.99 2.66
CA ARG A 83 20.14 -13.84 3.10
C ARG A 83 20.26 -12.94 4.33
N ILE A 84 19.57 -11.81 4.36
CA ILE A 84 19.57 -10.89 5.50
C ILE A 84 18.94 -11.57 6.73
N ALA A 85 17.84 -12.31 6.56
CA ALA A 85 17.21 -13.03 7.66
C ALA A 85 18.09 -14.15 8.25
N GLN A 86 18.95 -14.74 7.41
CA GLN A 86 19.87 -15.82 7.77
C GLN A 86 21.18 -15.30 8.37
N CYS A 87 21.86 -14.38 7.69
CA CYS A 87 23.24 -13.96 7.98
C CYS A 87 23.36 -12.52 8.49
N GLY A 88 22.28 -11.72 8.44
CA GLY A 88 22.32 -10.29 8.70
C GLY A 88 22.79 -9.48 7.49
N TYR A 89 23.08 -8.20 7.71
CA TYR A 89 23.54 -7.27 6.69
C TYR A 89 25.05 -7.41 6.46
N GLU A 90 25.44 -8.28 5.53
CA GLU A 90 26.85 -8.58 5.25
C GLU A 90 27.48 -7.68 4.20
N TYR A 91 26.70 -7.28 3.19
CA TYR A 91 27.19 -6.52 2.03
C TYR A 91 26.53 -5.15 1.94
N GLU A 92 27.26 -4.16 1.44
CA GLU A 92 26.79 -2.77 1.31
C GLU A 92 25.45 -2.68 0.55
N GLN A 93 25.33 -3.36 -0.59
CA GLN A 93 24.12 -3.35 -1.40
C GLN A 93 22.89 -3.94 -0.68
N THR A 94 23.07 -4.80 0.33
CA THR A 94 21.95 -5.43 1.06
C THR A 94 21.15 -4.41 1.87
N TYR A 95 21.73 -3.26 2.22
CA TYR A 95 21.03 -2.18 2.91
C TYR A 95 19.99 -1.45 2.03
N ALA A 96 19.91 -1.74 0.73
CA ALA A 96 18.74 -1.36 -0.07
C ALA A 96 17.45 -2.07 0.39
N PHE A 97 17.58 -3.24 1.01
CA PHE A 97 16.46 -4.08 1.48
C PHE A 97 16.22 -3.82 2.97
N PHE A 98 15.14 -3.11 3.24
CA PHE A 98 14.80 -2.62 4.58
C PHE A 98 14.43 -3.75 5.57
N PRO A 99 14.60 -3.53 6.88
CA PRO A 99 14.77 -4.61 7.85
C PRO A 99 13.47 -5.31 8.30
N LEU A 100 12.27 -4.73 8.06
CA LEU A 100 11.05 -5.29 8.64
C LEU A 100 10.75 -6.72 8.18
N LEU A 101 10.77 -6.97 6.87
CA LEU A 101 10.52 -8.30 6.32
C LEU A 101 11.55 -9.34 6.80
N PRO A 102 12.87 -9.14 6.62
CA PRO A 102 13.85 -10.15 7.03
C PRO A 102 13.87 -10.35 8.56
N PHE A 103 13.60 -9.31 9.34
CA PHE A 103 13.44 -9.44 10.79
C PHE A 103 12.26 -10.35 11.14
N LEU A 104 11.06 -10.11 10.57
CA LEU A 104 9.89 -10.95 10.81
C LEU A 104 10.12 -12.38 10.34
N MET A 105 10.81 -12.57 9.20
CA MET A 105 11.17 -13.89 8.69
C MET A 105 12.03 -14.65 9.70
N SER A 106 13.09 -14.02 10.20
CA SER A 106 14.04 -14.59 11.16
C SER A 106 13.37 -14.93 12.50
N VAL A 107 12.52 -14.03 13.02
CA VAL A 107 11.74 -14.28 14.24
C VAL A 107 10.78 -15.44 14.04
N SER A 108 10.01 -15.46 12.95
CA SER A 108 9.03 -16.51 12.69
C SER A 108 9.68 -17.87 12.46
N SER A 109 10.81 -17.94 11.75
CA SER A 109 11.56 -19.19 11.52
C SER A 109 12.15 -19.77 12.81
N ARG A 110 12.49 -18.92 13.79
CA ARG A 110 13.08 -19.32 15.07
C ARG A 110 12.04 -19.54 16.18
N THR A 111 10.76 -19.29 15.89
CA THR A 111 9.66 -19.42 16.86
C THR A 111 8.58 -20.36 16.32
N VAL A 112 7.52 -19.81 15.71
CA VAL A 112 6.33 -20.54 15.27
C VAL A 112 6.65 -21.63 14.25
N LEU A 113 7.63 -21.40 13.37
CA LEU A 113 8.01 -22.35 12.31
C LEU A 113 9.25 -23.18 12.68
N LEU A 114 9.79 -23.04 13.89
CA LEU A 114 10.94 -23.82 14.36
C LEU A 114 10.75 -25.34 14.21
N PRO A 115 9.56 -25.94 14.48
CA PRO A 115 9.34 -27.38 14.32
C PRO A 115 9.50 -27.89 12.87
N LEU A 116 9.43 -26.99 11.87
CA LEU A 116 9.60 -27.36 10.46
C LEU A 116 11.07 -27.41 10.02
N VAL A 117 12.00 -26.85 10.80
CA VAL A 117 13.44 -26.84 10.47
C VAL A 117 14.00 -28.25 10.27
N PRO A 118 13.76 -29.25 11.14
CA PRO A 118 14.21 -30.62 10.89
C PRO A 118 13.44 -31.31 9.74
N VAL A 119 12.30 -30.77 9.30
CA VAL A 119 11.46 -31.40 8.27
C VAL A 119 11.87 -30.97 6.87
N ILE A 120 12.09 -29.66 6.64
CA ILE A 120 12.36 -29.10 5.30
C ILE A 120 13.68 -28.34 5.20
N GLY A 121 14.41 -28.15 6.31
CA GLY A 121 15.64 -27.37 6.36
C GLY A 121 15.42 -25.90 6.71
N TYR A 122 16.44 -25.27 7.31
CA TYR A 122 16.34 -23.91 7.85
C TYR A 122 16.09 -22.84 6.77
N ARG A 123 16.77 -22.94 5.61
CA ARG A 123 16.60 -21.98 4.51
C ARG A 123 15.23 -22.10 3.86
N ALA A 124 14.73 -23.31 3.64
CA ALA A 124 13.33 -23.52 3.23
C ALA A 124 12.32 -22.94 4.23
N VAL A 125 12.53 -23.09 5.55
CA VAL A 125 11.67 -22.47 6.58
C VAL A 125 11.68 -20.94 6.49
N LEU A 126 12.85 -20.32 6.25
CA LEU A 126 12.94 -18.87 6.01
C LEU A 126 12.15 -18.45 4.76
N GLY A 127 12.27 -19.21 3.67
CA GLY A 127 11.50 -18.98 2.45
C GLY A 127 9.99 -19.06 2.70
N LEU A 128 9.53 -20.14 3.35
CA LEU A 128 8.14 -20.35 3.72
C LEU A 128 7.61 -19.22 4.63
N SER A 129 8.42 -18.81 5.61
CA SER A 129 8.13 -17.68 6.50
C SER A 129 7.86 -16.40 5.70
N GLY A 130 8.72 -16.08 4.73
CA GLY A 130 8.57 -14.92 3.86
C GLY A 130 7.27 -14.96 3.03
N TYR A 131 6.91 -16.11 2.47
CA TYR A 131 5.64 -16.30 1.76
C TYR A 131 4.45 -16.10 2.71
N LEU A 132 4.44 -16.74 3.88
CA LEU A 132 3.35 -16.62 4.85
C LEU A 132 3.15 -15.17 5.30
N ILE A 133 4.22 -14.50 5.71
CA ILE A 133 4.19 -13.10 6.16
C ILE A 133 3.64 -12.19 5.06
N SER A 134 4.13 -12.33 3.83
CA SER A 134 3.74 -11.47 2.70
C SER A 134 2.26 -11.67 2.33
N ASN A 135 1.78 -12.91 2.29
CA ASN A 135 0.38 -13.19 1.95
C ASN A 135 -0.59 -12.80 3.07
N ILE A 136 -0.24 -13.06 4.34
CA ILE A 136 -1.04 -12.60 5.50
C ILE A 136 -1.11 -11.07 5.51
N ALA A 137 0.02 -10.39 5.34
CA ALA A 137 0.07 -8.93 5.32
C ALA A 137 -0.79 -8.36 4.20
N PHE A 138 -0.77 -8.95 3.00
CA PHE A 138 -1.61 -8.51 1.89
C PHE A 138 -3.11 -8.65 2.18
N VAL A 139 -3.52 -9.77 2.79
CA VAL A 139 -4.94 -9.99 3.15
C VAL A 139 -5.43 -8.91 4.11
N PHE A 140 -4.64 -8.58 5.13
CA PHE A 140 -4.96 -7.46 6.02
C PHE A 140 -4.93 -6.12 5.28
N ALA A 141 -3.96 -5.89 4.38
CA ALA A 141 -3.88 -4.68 3.58
C ALA A 141 -5.15 -4.49 2.73
N ALA A 142 -5.70 -5.55 2.14
CA ALA A 142 -6.92 -5.50 1.35
C ALA A 142 -8.16 -5.14 2.19
N VAL A 143 -8.24 -5.65 3.43
CA VAL A 143 -9.32 -5.29 4.37
C VAL A 143 -9.20 -3.83 4.79
N TYR A 144 -8.00 -3.36 5.18
CA TYR A 144 -7.79 -1.94 5.49
C TYR A 144 -8.06 -1.04 4.30
N PHE A 145 -7.70 -1.48 3.09
CA PHE A 145 -7.99 -0.77 1.85
C PHE A 145 -9.50 -0.61 1.62
N TYR A 146 -10.29 -1.66 1.82
CA TYR A 146 -11.75 -1.57 1.75
C TYR A 146 -12.31 -0.58 2.78
N ARG A 147 -11.90 -0.70 4.04
CA ARG A 147 -12.38 0.18 5.12
C ARG A 147 -12.02 1.65 4.87
N LEU A 148 -10.78 1.92 4.41
CA LEU A 148 -10.37 3.25 4.00
C LEU A 148 -11.21 3.77 2.84
N SER A 149 -11.44 2.94 1.82
CA SER A 149 -12.24 3.31 0.65
C SER A 149 -13.66 3.68 1.04
N VAL A 150 -14.29 2.94 1.97
CA VAL A 150 -15.64 3.25 2.46
C VAL A 150 -15.68 4.61 3.15
N ILE A 151 -14.67 4.95 3.96
CA ILE A 151 -14.58 6.25 4.65
C ILE A 151 -14.44 7.40 3.63
N ILE A 152 -13.58 7.23 2.62
CA ILE A 152 -13.23 8.31 1.69
C ILE A 152 -14.26 8.49 0.57
N LEU A 153 -14.69 7.39 -0.06
CA LEU A 153 -15.62 7.40 -1.20
C LEU A 153 -17.09 7.51 -0.78
N LYS A 154 -17.41 7.12 0.46
CA LYS A 154 -18.78 7.03 1.00
C LYS A 154 -19.75 6.15 0.18
N ASP A 155 -19.21 5.32 -0.72
CA ASP A 155 -19.95 4.31 -1.47
C ASP A 155 -19.33 2.93 -1.25
N THR A 156 -20.12 2.03 -0.64
CA THR A 156 -19.73 0.65 -0.34
C THR A 156 -19.52 -0.19 -1.61
N LYS A 157 -20.26 0.08 -2.70
CA LYS A 157 -20.15 -0.69 -3.95
C LYS A 157 -18.91 -0.30 -4.74
N ALA A 158 -18.64 1.00 -4.91
CA ALA A 158 -17.39 1.46 -5.52
C ALA A 158 -16.18 1.01 -4.69
N SER A 159 -16.26 1.08 -3.35
CA SER A 159 -15.21 0.61 -2.45
C SER A 159 -14.94 -0.89 -2.63
N LEU A 160 -15.97 -1.72 -2.71
CA LEU A 160 -15.82 -3.15 -2.96
C LEU A 160 -15.12 -3.41 -4.30
N ARG A 161 -15.56 -2.75 -5.38
CA ARG A 161 -14.96 -2.92 -6.72
C ARG A 161 -13.48 -2.53 -6.72
N ALA A 162 -13.14 -1.41 -6.09
CA ALA A 162 -11.76 -0.98 -5.94
C ALA A 162 -10.94 -2.02 -5.15
N SER A 163 -11.48 -2.59 -4.07
CA SER A 163 -10.79 -3.60 -3.25
C SER A 163 -10.58 -4.93 -3.99
N ILE A 164 -11.52 -5.34 -4.84
CA ILE A 164 -11.34 -6.52 -5.69
C ILE A 164 -10.23 -6.24 -6.72
N LEU A 165 -10.21 -5.05 -7.35
CA LEU A 165 -9.12 -4.67 -8.26
C LEU A 165 -7.76 -4.63 -7.55
N PHE A 166 -7.72 -4.12 -6.31
CA PHE A 166 -6.51 -4.16 -5.49
C PHE A 166 -6.07 -5.60 -5.21
N SER A 167 -7.01 -6.52 -4.96
CA SER A 167 -6.73 -7.94 -4.72
C SER A 167 -6.13 -8.64 -5.96
N PHE A 168 -6.53 -8.20 -7.16
CA PHE A 168 -6.09 -8.72 -8.45
C PHE A 168 -5.35 -7.65 -9.26
N ASN A 169 -4.38 -6.98 -8.63
CA ASN A 169 -3.61 -5.93 -9.29
C ASN A 169 -2.43 -6.50 -10.13
N PRO A 170 -1.87 -5.75 -11.09
CA PRO A 170 -0.76 -6.21 -11.93
C PRO A 170 0.54 -6.54 -11.17
N ALA A 171 0.78 -5.91 -10.02
CA ALA A 171 1.92 -6.17 -9.15
C ALA A 171 1.67 -7.34 -8.18
N SER A 172 0.59 -8.11 -8.34
CA SER A 172 0.15 -9.08 -7.33
C SER A 172 1.17 -10.18 -7.03
N ILE A 173 2.04 -10.53 -7.97
CA ILE A 173 3.11 -11.49 -7.71
C ILE A 173 4.05 -11.01 -6.60
N PHE A 174 4.43 -9.73 -6.60
CA PHE A 174 5.22 -9.10 -5.53
C PHE A 174 4.50 -9.05 -4.19
N TYR A 175 3.17 -9.05 -4.21
CA TYR A 175 2.37 -9.16 -2.99
C TYR A 175 2.21 -10.60 -2.47
N THR A 176 2.62 -11.60 -3.26
CA THR A 176 2.58 -13.03 -2.88
C THR A 176 3.96 -13.60 -2.57
N SER A 177 5.00 -13.20 -3.31
CA SER A 177 6.39 -13.63 -3.11
C SER A 177 7.04 -12.95 -1.91
N ILE A 178 8.28 -13.33 -1.59
CA ILE A 178 9.05 -12.81 -0.44
C ILE A 178 9.55 -11.40 -0.75
N TYR A 179 8.69 -10.42 -0.51
CA TYR A 179 8.82 -9.04 -0.96
C TYR A 179 8.19 -8.09 0.07
N SER A 180 8.74 -6.88 0.21
CA SER A 180 8.34 -5.91 1.25
C SER A 180 7.01 -5.19 0.95
N GLU A 181 6.50 -5.34 -0.26
CA GLU A 181 5.34 -4.64 -0.84
C GLU A 181 4.08 -4.89 -0.02
N SER A 182 3.83 -6.11 0.43
CA SER A 182 2.65 -6.45 1.25
C SER A 182 2.70 -5.81 2.63
N LEU A 183 3.86 -5.84 3.29
CA LEU A 183 4.03 -5.20 4.59
C LEU A 183 3.95 -3.67 4.46
N TYR A 184 4.57 -3.11 3.43
CA TYR A 184 4.46 -1.69 3.13
C TYR A 184 3.01 -1.28 2.90
N ALA A 185 2.26 -2.02 2.06
CA ALA A 185 0.85 -1.72 1.81
C ALA A 185 0.00 -1.84 3.07
N LEU A 186 0.21 -2.88 3.89
CA LEU A 186 -0.50 -3.05 5.17
C LEU A 186 -0.32 -1.84 6.08
N PHE A 187 0.94 -1.48 6.36
CA PHE A 187 1.24 -0.43 7.33
C PHE A 187 0.97 0.98 6.77
N SER A 188 1.18 1.18 5.46
CA SER A 188 0.86 2.44 4.78
C SER A 188 -0.64 2.68 4.71
N ILE A 189 -1.40 1.76 4.10
CA ILE A 189 -2.86 1.90 3.94
C ILE A 189 -3.55 1.84 5.31
N GLY A 190 -3.14 0.93 6.19
CA GLY A 190 -3.66 0.83 7.56
C GLY A 190 -3.35 2.07 8.40
N GLY A 191 -2.15 2.64 8.29
CA GLY A 191 -1.80 3.88 8.97
C GLY A 191 -2.66 5.05 8.50
N VAL A 192 -2.89 5.18 7.19
CA VAL A 192 -3.79 6.19 6.64
C VAL A 192 -5.25 5.95 7.06
N TYR A 193 -5.70 4.70 7.10
CA TYR A 193 -7.01 4.33 7.64
C TYR A 193 -7.19 4.78 9.10
N HIS A 194 -6.22 4.48 9.97
CA HIS A 194 -6.28 4.88 11.38
C HIS A 194 -6.25 6.40 11.54
N TRP A 195 -5.53 7.11 10.67
CA TRP A 195 -5.50 8.57 10.65
C TRP A 195 -6.88 9.15 10.39
N PHE A 196 -7.56 8.66 9.35
CA PHE A 196 -8.92 9.09 8.98
C PHE A 196 -10.01 8.55 9.90
N SER A 197 -9.76 7.46 10.62
CA SER A 197 -10.67 6.95 11.65
C SER A 197 -10.58 7.74 12.98
N GLY A 198 -9.60 8.63 13.13
CA GLY A 198 -9.38 9.45 14.33
C GLY A 198 -8.38 8.88 15.34
N ALA A 199 -7.78 7.72 15.08
CA ALA A 199 -6.79 7.07 15.96
C ALA A 199 -5.35 7.51 15.62
N GLN A 200 -5.05 8.79 15.85
CA GLN A 200 -3.81 9.43 15.37
C GLN A 200 -2.52 8.78 15.87
N SER A 201 -2.45 8.37 17.14
CA SER A 201 -1.24 7.73 17.69
C SER A 201 -0.93 6.38 17.03
N ILE A 202 -1.97 5.57 16.80
CA ILE A 202 -1.85 4.29 16.09
C ILE A 202 -1.44 4.54 14.64
N ALA A 203 -2.03 5.54 14.00
CA ALA A 203 -1.71 5.92 12.63
C ALA A 203 -0.24 6.29 12.45
N VAL A 204 0.31 7.15 13.32
CA VAL A 204 1.72 7.57 13.25
C VAL A 204 2.64 6.36 13.45
N LEU A 205 2.33 5.48 14.41
CA LEU A 205 3.09 4.24 14.62
C LEU A 205 3.08 3.36 13.36
N TRP A 206 1.92 3.12 12.76
CA TRP A 206 1.80 2.30 11.56
C TRP A 206 2.53 2.93 10.37
N LEU A 207 2.40 4.24 10.18
CA LEU A 207 3.12 4.96 9.13
C LEU A 207 4.63 4.92 9.34
N ALA A 208 5.12 5.01 10.58
CA ALA A 208 6.53 4.83 10.90
C ALA A 208 7.01 3.39 10.59
N VAL A 209 6.24 2.37 10.98
CA VAL A 209 6.56 0.96 10.65
C VAL A 209 6.56 0.71 9.14
N SER A 210 5.74 1.42 8.35
CA SER A 210 5.82 1.35 6.89
C SER A 210 7.19 1.77 6.35
N GLY A 211 7.88 2.69 7.04
CA GLY A 211 9.25 3.11 6.77
C GLY A 211 10.30 2.05 7.04
N LEU A 212 10.02 1.05 7.90
CA LEU A 212 10.87 -0.13 8.10
C LEU A 212 10.64 -1.22 7.05
N ALA A 213 9.52 -1.18 6.33
CA ALA A 213 9.28 -2.06 5.19
C ALA A 213 10.01 -1.54 3.95
N ARG A 214 9.91 -0.23 3.70
CA ARG A 214 10.50 0.47 2.55
C ARG A 214 10.76 1.94 2.88
N SER A 215 11.80 2.53 2.28
CA SER A 215 12.09 3.97 2.34
C SER A 215 10.88 4.85 1.95
N ASN A 216 10.05 4.38 1.01
CA ASN A 216 8.81 5.03 0.57
C ASN A 216 7.85 5.36 1.72
N GLY A 217 7.92 4.66 2.85
CA GLY A 217 7.09 4.94 4.03
C GLY A 217 7.23 6.36 4.55
N MET A 218 8.39 7.00 4.35
CA MET A 218 8.60 8.40 4.74
C MET A 218 7.70 9.37 3.98
N ILE A 219 7.37 9.06 2.73
CA ILE A 219 6.53 9.90 1.86
C ILE A 219 5.10 10.01 2.43
N ASN A 220 4.67 9.03 3.23
CA ASN A 220 3.38 9.06 3.90
C ASN A 220 3.25 10.20 4.92
N ALA A 221 4.36 10.80 5.38
CA ALA A 221 4.32 12.02 6.20
C ALA A 221 3.61 13.19 5.47
N GLY A 222 3.55 13.15 4.13
CA GLY A 222 2.78 14.12 3.33
C GLY A 222 1.29 14.18 3.68
N TYR A 223 0.67 13.05 4.05
CA TYR A 223 -0.74 13.03 4.49
C TYR A 223 -0.92 13.81 5.80
N ILE A 224 0.03 13.68 6.73
CA ILE A 224 0.01 14.39 8.01
C ILE A 224 0.29 15.87 7.77
N CYS A 225 1.33 16.19 6.99
CA CYS A 225 1.69 17.56 6.67
C CYS A 225 0.51 18.31 6.06
N PHE A 226 -0.17 17.73 5.06
CA PHE A 226 -1.36 18.33 4.45
C PHE A 226 -2.47 18.57 5.47
N HIS A 227 -2.80 17.57 6.31
CA HIS A 227 -3.84 17.70 7.32
C HIS A 227 -3.49 18.76 8.39
N THR A 228 -2.23 18.81 8.81
CA THR A 228 -1.71 19.82 9.75
C THR A 228 -1.82 21.22 9.14
N MET A 229 -1.41 21.41 7.89
CA MET A 229 -1.52 22.71 7.21
C MET A 229 -2.97 23.19 7.12
N LEU A 230 -3.90 22.30 6.79
CA LEU A 230 -5.32 22.63 6.71
C LEU A 230 -5.89 23.05 8.07
N ARG A 231 -5.61 22.29 9.13
CA ARG A 231 -6.06 22.62 10.50
C ARG A 231 -5.43 23.90 11.04
N ALA A 232 -4.15 24.13 10.74
CA ALA A 232 -3.48 25.34 11.15
C ALA A 232 -4.05 26.57 10.42
N TYR A 233 -4.33 26.44 9.12
CA TYR A 233 -5.01 27.49 8.35
C TYR A 233 -6.38 27.82 8.93
N GLU A 234 -7.20 26.81 9.28
CA GLU A 234 -8.50 27.02 9.92
C GLU A 234 -8.36 27.75 11.27
N ALA A 235 -7.38 27.35 12.09
CA ALA A 235 -7.10 27.95 13.39
C ALA A 235 -6.66 29.42 13.27
N LEU A 236 -5.83 29.74 12.27
CA LEU A 236 -5.32 31.10 12.02
C LEU A 236 -6.38 32.03 11.43
N ILE A 237 -7.06 31.60 10.37
CA ILE A 237 -7.91 32.49 9.57
C ILE A 237 -9.32 32.61 10.15
N TYR A 238 -9.95 31.48 10.48
CA TYR A 238 -11.36 31.47 10.91
C TYR A 238 -11.50 31.63 12.41
N LYS A 239 -10.75 30.83 13.17
CA LYS A 239 -10.81 30.88 14.64
C LYS A 239 -9.99 32.04 15.22
N LYS A 240 -9.10 32.66 14.42
CA LYS A 240 -8.19 33.74 14.82
C LYS A 240 -7.40 33.42 16.10
N ARG A 241 -7.03 32.14 16.29
CA ARG A 241 -6.30 31.63 17.47
C ARG A 241 -4.90 31.17 17.05
N THR A 242 -3.93 32.07 17.18
CA THR A 242 -2.52 31.80 16.86
C THR A 242 -1.91 30.71 17.75
N SER A 243 -2.23 30.68 19.03
CA SER A 243 -1.75 29.64 19.96
C SER A 243 -2.21 28.24 19.54
N LEU A 244 -3.48 28.09 19.14
CA LEU A 244 -4.00 26.81 18.65
C LEU A 244 -3.29 26.39 17.35
N ALA A 245 -3.04 27.33 16.43
CA ALA A 245 -2.32 27.06 15.21
C ALA A 245 -0.88 26.60 15.47
N LEU A 246 -0.18 27.26 16.40
CA LEU A 246 1.18 26.89 16.80
C LEU A 246 1.20 25.48 17.43
N GLN A 247 0.23 25.16 18.27
CA GLN A 247 0.08 23.82 18.85
C GLN A 247 -0.15 22.76 17.77
N VAL A 248 -1.04 23.02 16.81
CA VAL A 248 -1.31 22.11 15.68
C VAL A 248 -0.05 21.89 14.84
N PHE A 249 0.71 22.95 14.56
CA PHE A 249 1.99 22.84 13.86
C PHE A 249 3.02 22.04 14.63
N ALA A 250 3.20 22.31 15.93
CA ALA A 250 4.16 21.59 16.77
C ALA A 250 3.85 20.08 16.83
N VAL A 251 2.57 19.73 17.04
CA VAL A 251 2.11 18.33 17.03
C VAL A 251 2.31 17.69 15.64
N GLY A 252 2.01 18.41 14.57
CA GLY A 252 2.24 17.93 13.20
C GLY A 252 3.70 17.64 12.89
N ILE A 253 4.61 18.55 13.29
CA ILE A 253 6.06 18.36 13.16
C ILE A 253 6.50 17.13 13.96
N LEU A 254 6.04 16.98 15.20
CA LEU A 254 6.37 15.83 16.03
C LEU A 254 5.94 14.51 15.35
N HIS A 255 4.71 14.45 14.85
CA HIS A 255 4.22 13.28 14.10
C HIS A 255 5.06 12.98 12.85
N CYS A 256 5.46 14.00 12.10
CA CYS A 256 6.33 13.82 10.93
C CYS A 256 7.70 13.29 11.37
N LEU A 257 8.32 13.86 12.40
CA LEU A 257 9.59 13.36 12.92
C LEU A 257 9.50 11.88 13.32
N PHE A 258 8.43 11.46 14.00
CA PHE A 258 8.21 10.06 14.34
C PHE A 258 8.15 9.13 13.13
N ILE A 259 7.57 9.56 12.00
CA ILE A 259 7.55 8.77 10.76
C ILE A 259 8.96 8.61 10.17
N PHE A 260 9.83 9.61 10.33
CA PHE A 260 11.19 9.59 9.80
C PHE A 260 12.18 8.80 10.68
N ILE A 261 11.90 8.62 11.97
CA ILE A 261 12.78 7.91 12.92
C ILE A 261 13.27 6.57 12.36
N PRO A 262 12.41 5.66 11.86
CA PRO A 262 12.88 4.32 11.50
C PRO A 262 13.85 4.31 10.31
N PHE A 263 13.64 5.20 9.33
CA PHE A 263 14.59 5.39 8.23
C PHE A 263 15.93 5.94 8.73
N ILE A 264 15.89 6.98 9.58
CA ILE A 264 17.10 7.58 10.14
C ILE A 264 17.87 6.57 11.00
N SER A 265 17.18 5.79 11.83
CA SER A 265 17.77 4.72 12.64
C SER A 265 18.42 3.66 11.78
N PHE A 266 17.79 3.25 10.67
CA PHE A 266 18.37 2.26 9.77
C PHE A 266 19.60 2.80 9.02
N GLN A 267 19.59 4.07 8.63
CA GLN A 267 20.76 4.74 8.05
C GLN A 267 21.91 4.84 9.05
N ALA A 268 21.61 5.17 10.32
CA ALA A 268 22.61 5.20 11.39
C ALA A 268 23.17 3.81 11.69
N PHE A 269 22.33 2.77 11.66
CA PHE A 269 22.76 1.38 11.78
C PHE A 269 23.72 0.98 10.66
N GLY A 270 23.41 1.32 9.40
CA GLY A 270 24.30 1.09 8.27
C GLY A 270 25.64 1.83 8.40
N TYR A 271 25.61 3.10 8.81
CA TYR A 271 26.82 3.88 9.08
C TYR A 271 27.68 3.24 10.18
N TYR A 272 27.06 2.79 11.28
CA TYR A 272 27.78 2.13 12.37
C TYR A 272 28.50 0.86 11.89
N ASN A 273 27.82 0.01 11.12
CA ASN A 273 28.41 -1.25 10.66
C ASN A 273 29.51 -1.07 9.60
N MET A 274 29.39 -0.06 8.73
CA MET A 274 30.27 0.09 7.56
C MET A 274 31.35 1.17 7.73
N CYS A 275 31.13 2.17 8.57
CA CYS A 275 32.03 3.33 8.70
C CYS A 275 32.72 3.40 10.06
N HIS A 276 32.14 2.84 11.13
CA HIS A 276 32.73 2.95 12.47
C HIS A 276 33.97 2.07 12.60
N GLY A 277 35.02 2.57 13.29
CA GLY A 277 36.24 1.82 13.59
C GLY A 277 37.21 1.60 12.41
N HIS A 278 36.91 2.13 11.22
CA HIS A 278 37.77 2.02 10.04
C HIS A 278 38.62 3.27 9.83
N HIS A 279 39.84 3.11 9.30
CA HIS A 279 40.72 4.23 9.00
C HIS A 279 40.15 5.14 7.90
N PHE A 280 40.48 6.42 7.95
CA PHE A 280 39.90 7.46 7.10
C PHE A 280 40.09 7.21 5.58
N ASP A 281 41.16 6.52 5.20
CA ASP A 281 41.46 6.20 3.80
C ASP A 281 40.68 4.99 3.27
N ASP A 282 40.27 4.07 4.14
CA ASP A 282 39.58 2.82 3.78
C ASP A 282 38.05 2.92 3.82
N ILE A 283 37.50 3.99 4.42
CA ILE A 283 36.05 4.19 4.49
C ILE A 283 35.43 4.57 3.14
N ARG A 284 34.18 4.14 2.95
CA ARG A 284 33.41 4.43 1.74
C ARG A 284 33.19 5.93 1.55
N PRO A 285 33.10 6.43 0.29
CA PRO A 285 32.97 7.86 0.01
C PRO A 285 31.75 8.51 0.69
N TRP A 286 30.64 7.78 0.81
CA TRP A 286 29.43 8.29 1.46
C TRP A 286 29.56 8.41 2.98
N CYS A 287 30.49 7.69 3.63
CA CYS A 287 30.82 7.88 5.04
C CYS A 287 31.43 9.27 5.29
N ARG A 288 32.15 9.82 4.30
CA ARG A 288 32.83 11.13 4.38
C ARG A 288 31.90 12.32 4.12
N GLY A 289 30.67 12.08 3.68
CA GLY A 289 29.72 13.12 3.35
C GLY A 289 29.29 13.93 4.58
N ARG A 290 29.04 15.24 4.41
CA ARG A 290 28.53 16.12 5.47
C ARG A 290 27.25 15.59 6.14
N ILE A 291 26.40 14.94 5.33
CA ILE A 291 25.30 14.11 5.80
C ILE A 291 25.52 12.74 5.14
N PRO A 292 26.03 11.74 5.89
CA PRO A 292 26.31 10.44 5.31
C PRO A 292 24.99 9.74 4.95
N THR A 293 24.75 9.55 3.66
CA THR A 293 23.50 8.95 3.15
C THR A 293 23.78 7.65 2.40
N MET A 294 23.91 6.57 3.17
CA MET A 294 24.13 5.22 2.65
C MET A 294 23.08 4.84 1.59
N TYR A 295 21.79 4.96 1.90
CA TYR A 295 20.72 4.61 0.96
C TYR A 295 20.82 5.32 -0.39
N ASN A 296 21.08 6.63 -0.42
CA ASN A 296 21.21 7.37 -1.67
C ASN A 296 22.43 6.91 -2.48
N TYR A 297 23.56 6.69 -1.81
CA TYR A 297 24.75 6.13 -2.45
C TYR A 297 24.46 4.76 -3.05
N ILE A 298 23.78 3.88 -2.32
CA ILE A 298 23.44 2.55 -2.80
C ILE A 298 22.53 2.62 -4.03
N GLN A 299 21.48 3.43 -3.97
CA GLN A 299 20.54 3.63 -5.08
C GLN A 299 21.25 4.14 -6.34
N ASP A 300 22.20 5.07 -6.19
CA ASP A 300 22.97 5.62 -7.31
C ASP A 300 24.05 4.65 -7.83
N HIS A 301 24.91 4.15 -6.94
CA HIS A 301 26.10 3.38 -7.31
C HIS A 301 25.80 1.97 -7.82
N TYR A 302 24.92 1.25 -7.13
CA TYR A 302 24.62 -0.16 -7.46
C TYR A 302 23.42 -0.29 -8.40
N TRP A 303 22.45 0.60 -8.28
CA TRP A 303 21.23 0.54 -9.07
C TRP A 303 21.13 1.64 -10.14
N GLY A 304 21.97 2.68 -10.16
CA GLY A 304 21.90 3.72 -11.19
C GLY A 304 20.64 4.60 -11.13
N VAL A 305 20.00 4.70 -9.97
CA VAL A 305 18.80 5.51 -9.74
C VAL A 305 19.17 6.98 -9.65
N GLY A 306 18.44 7.84 -10.34
CA GLY A 306 18.66 9.28 -10.31
C GLY A 306 17.82 10.02 -11.34
N PHE A 307 17.72 11.34 -11.16
CA PHE A 307 16.90 12.18 -12.02
C PHE A 307 17.32 12.06 -13.50
N LEU A 308 16.38 11.60 -14.33
CA LEU A 308 16.49 11.36 -15.77
C LEU A 308 17.58 10.35 -16.19
N LYS A 309 18.23 9.65 -15.26
CA LYS A 309 19.29 8.66 -15.58
C LYS A 309 18.80 7.47 -16.39
N TYR A 310 17.50 7.19 -16.39
CA TYR A 310 16.90 6.05 -17.09
C TYR A 310 16.43 6.37 -18.52
N PHE A 311 16.46 7.64 -18.94
CA PHE A 311 15.94 8.09 -20.24
C PHE A 311 16.92 7.81 -21.37
N HIS A 312 16.99 6.54 -21.79
CA HIS A 312 17.77 6.10 -22.93
C HIS A 312 16.86 5.38 -23.95
N LEU A 313 17.17 5.50 -25.24
CA LEU A 313 16.41 4.84 -26.32
C LEU A 313 16.33 3.31 -26.14
N LYS A 314 17.38 2.70 -25.57
CA LYS A 314 17.41 1.26 -25.25
C LYS A 314 16.34 0.85 -24.22
N GLN A 315 15.87 1.77 -23.39
CA GLN A 315 14.90 1.51 -22.32
C GLN A 315 13.44 1.69 -22.78
N MET A 316 13.19 2.06 -24.04
CA MET A 316 11.83 2.25 -24.58
C MET A 316 10.88 1.07 -24.32
N PRO A 317 11.30 -0.22 -24.43
CA PRO A 317 10.43 -1.34 -24.07
C PRO A 317 9.94 -1.31 -22.61
N ASN A 318 10.79 -0.85 -21.68
CA ASN A 318 10.44 -0.74 -20.27
C ASN A 318 9.43 0.38 -20.01
N PHE A 319 9.52 1.49 -20.76
CA PHE A 319 8.49 2.54 -20.73
C PHE A 319 7.15 2.03 -21.27
N LEU A 320 7.15 1.19 -22.32
CA LEU A 320 5.92 0.57 -22.82
C LEU A 320 5.30 -0.37 -21.79
N LEU A 321 6.12 -1.16 -21.10
CA LEU A 321 5.69 -2.04 -20.01
C LEU A 321 5.07 -1.27 -18.83
N ALA A 322 5.62 -0.10 -18.49
CA ALA A 322 5.09 0.76 -17.43
C ALA A 322 3.94 1.67 -17.89
N SER A 323 3.69 1.78 -19.20
CA SER A 323 2.72 2.71 -19.76
C SER A 323 1.29 2.54 -19.23
N PRO A 324 0.75 1.33 -18.96
CA PRO A 324 -0.64 1.22 -18.53
C PRO A 324 -0.87 1.82 -17.14
N ILE A 325 0.04 1.58 -16.19
CA ILE A 325 -0.07 2.12 -14.84
C ILE A 325 0.19 3.63 -14.82
N LEU A 326 1.17 4.12 -15.58
CA LEU A 326 1.47 5.55 -15.68
C LEU A 326 0.35 6.32 -16.36
N THR A 327 -0.26 5.75 -17.40
CA THR A 327 -1.44 6.33 -18.07
C THR A 327 -2.60 6.40 -17.10
N LEU A 328 -2.86 5.34 -16.33
CA LEU A 328 -3.92 5.35 -15.31
C LEU A 328 -3.67 6.42 -14.24
N THR A 329 -2.41 6.58 -13.79
CA THR A 329 -2.00 7.66 -12.87
C THR A 329 -2.27 9.04 -13.45
N VAL A 330 -1.81 9.31 -14.67
CA VAL A 330 -2.00 10.61 -15.32
C VAL A 330 -3.48 10.89 -15.57
N CYS A 331 -4.25 9.92 -16.06
CA CYS A 331 -5.69 10.07 -16.28
C CYS A 331 -6.46 10.32 -14.98
N SER A 332 -6.11 9.64 -13.89
CA SER A 332 -6.66 9.86 -12.54
C SER A 332 -6.45 11.31 -12.10
N ILE A 333 -5.21 11.80 -12.19
CA ILE A 333 -4.84 13.18 -11.83
C ILE A 333 -5.56 14.20 -12.72
N LEU A 334 -5.53 14.02 -14.05
CA LEU A 334 -6.14 14.97 -14.99
C LEU A 334 -7.66 15.01 -14.88
N THR A 335 -8.32 13.89 -14.63
CA THR A 335 -9.77 13.83 -14.45
C THR A 335 -10.19 14.58 -13.19
N TYR A 336 -9.49 14.33 -12.08
CA TYR A 336 -9.70 15.06 -10.84
C TYR A 336 -9.40 16.55 -11.01
N ALA A 337 -8.32 16.89 -11.74
CA ALA A 337 -7.91 18.26 -11.97
C ALA A 337 -8.89 19.08 -12.81
N ARG A 338 -9.54 18.45 -13.79
CA ARG A 338 -10.58 19.09 -14.61
C ARG A 338 -11.84 19.37 -13.79
N ALA A 339 -12.22 18.46 -12.92
CA ALA A 339 -13.38 18.65 -12.03
C ALA A 339 -13.13 19.71 -10.94
N TRP A 340 -11.91 19.78 -10.42
CA TRP A 340 -11.54 20.62 -9.27
C TRP A 340 -10.36 21.57 -9.56
N SER A 341 -10.36 22.22 -10.72
CA SER A 341 -9.28 23.12 -11.14
C SER A 341 -8.98 24.21 -10.11
N LYS A 342 -10.03 24.83 -9.55
CA LYS A 342 -9.92 25.85 -8.48
C LYS A 342 -9.30 25.31 -7.18
N LEU A 343 -9.55 24.06 -6.82
CA LEU A 343 -8.98 23.43 -5.61
C LEU A 343 -7.49 23.13 -5.79
N LEU A 344 -7.06 22.70 -6.98
CA LEU A 344 -5.64 22.47 -7.27
C LEU A 344 -4.83 23.77 -7.28
N PHE A 345 -5.33 24.82 -7.93
CA PHE A 345 -4.65 26.12 -7.95
C PHE A 345 -4.62 26.80 -6.57
N SER A 346 -5.57 26.49 -5.69
CA SER A 346 -5.57 26.96 -4.30
C SER A 346 -4.90 26.01 -3.31
N LEU A 347 -4.23 24.93 -3.78
CA LEU A 347 -3.61 23.89 -2.94
C LEU A 347 -4.56 23.29 -1.88
N GLY A 348 -5.86 23.30 -2.15
CA GLY A 348 -6.90 22.86 -1.22
C GLY A 348 -7.43 23.95 -0.30
N PHE A 349 -6.77 25.10 -0.11
CA PHE A 349 -7.10 26.05 0.96
C PHE A 349 -8.42 26.82 0.75
N GLN A 350 -8.83 27.09 -0.49
CA GLN A 350 -9.96 28.00 -0.77
C GLN A 350 -11.28 27.28 -1.01
N ALA A 351 -11.26 26.04 -1.51
CA ALA A 351 -12.46 25.21 -1.72
C ALA A 351 -12.65 24.12 -0.64
N ALA A 352 -11.66 23.88 0.25
CA ALA A 352 -11.84 22.97 1.38
C ALA A 352 -12.80 23.50 2.47
N LEU A 353 -13.21 24.76 2.42
CA LEU A 353 -13.92 25.33 3.56
C LEU A 353 -15.44 25.19 3.53
N GLU A 354 -16.08 25.24 2.35
CA GLU A 354 -17.54 25.10 2.27
C GLU A 354 -18.00 23.63 2.30
N GLU A 355 -17.23 22.69 1.74
CA GLU A 355 -17.58 21.26 1.71
C GLU A 355 -16.70 20.36 2.61
N MET A 356 -15.40 20.65 2.76
CA MET A 356 -14.48 19.78 3.53
C MET A 356 -14.53 20.06 5.04
N SER A 357 -14.92 21.26 5.49
CA SER A 357 -14.86 21.65 6.91
C SER A 357 -15.91 20.97 7.81
N ALA A 358 -17.06 20.56 7.26
CA ALA A 358 -18.13 19.95 8.06
C ALA A 358 -17.97 18.43 8.26
N GLU A 359 -17.36 17.71 7.30
CA GLU A 359 -17.28 16.23 7.34
C GLU A 359 -15.87 15.67 7.53
N PHE A 360 -14.82 16.34 7.07
CA PHE A 360 -13.44 15.82 7.11
C PHE A 360 -12.72 16.10 8.45
N LEU A 361 -13.15 17.11 9.21
CA LEU A 361 -12.38 17.64 10.34
C LEU A 361 -12.97 17.35 11.74
N LEU A 362 -14.23 16.92 11.87
CA LEU A 362 -14.94 16.95 13.17
C LEU A 362 -15.64 15.67 13.65
N ARG A 363 -15.57 14.53 12.97
CA ARG A 363 -16.05 13.27 13.58
C ARG A 363 -15.02 12.14 13.48
N PRO A 364 -14.44 11.69 14.60
CA PRO A 364 -14.16 10.26 14.74
C PRO A 364 -15.49 9.55 14.49
N VAL A 365 -15.56 8.69 13.48
CA VAL A 365 -16.72 7.81 13.34
C VAL A 365 -16.62 6.84 14.51
N ALA A 366 -17.27 7.18 15.61
CA ALA A 366 -17.54 6.24 16.68
C ALA A 366 -18.32 5.09 16.05
N TYR A 367 -17.69 3.91 16.03
CA TYR A 367 -18.28 2.64 15.67
C TYR A 367 -19.51 2.43 16.56
N SER A 368 -20.70 2.78 16.06
CA SER A 368 -21.95 2.47 16.74
C SER A 368 -22.18 0.97 16.62
N ARG A 369 -21.73 0.25 17.65
CA ARG A 369 -22.22 -1.08 18.01
C ARG A 369 -23.75 -0.97 18.04
N GLU A 370 -24.42 -1.67 17.13
CA GLU A 370 -25.89 -1.76 17.10
C GLU A 370 -26.39 -2.09 18.51
N LYS A 371 -27.02 -1.12 19.18
CA LYS A 371 -27.96 -1.43 20.25
C LYS A 371 -29.18 -2.00 19.55
N THR A 372 -29.30 -3.31 19.59
CA THR A 372 -30.55 -4.05 19.43
C THR A 372 -31.61 -3.40 20.32
N CYS A 373 -32.55 -2.66 19.72
CA CYS A 373 -33.83 -2.38 20.32
C CYS A 373 -34.80 -3.45 19.81
N SER A 374 -35.14 -4.40 20.69
CA SER A 374 -36.29 -5.28 20.53
C SER A 374 -37.58 -4.51 20.84
N PRO A 375 -38.72 -4.89 20.23
CA PRO A 375 -40.00 -4.22 20.43
C PRO A 375 -40.72 -4.74 21.69
N ASP A 376 -41.75 -3.99 22.08
CA ASP A 376 -42.85 -4.34 22.99
C ASP A 376 -42.65 -4.04 24.50
N ASN A 377 -43.23 -2.93 24.98
CA ASN A 377 -44.53 -3.00 25.66
C ASN A 377 -45.13 -1.63 26.01
N VAL A 378 -46.44 -1.61 25.91
CA VAL A 378 -47.45 -0.56 26.13
C VAL A 378 -47.45 -0.04 27.58
N SER A 379 -47.55 1.28 27.78
CA SER A 379 -48.64 1.90 28.55
C SER A 379 -48.69 3.45 28.45
N SER A 380 -49.93 3.91 28.34
CA SER A 380 -50.55 5.22 28.61
C SER A 380 -49.74 6.21 29.46
N THR A 381 -49.76 7.52 29.20
CA THR A 381 -50.95 8.39 29.39
C THR A 381 -50.88 9.73 28.64
N ASP A 382 -52.08 10.24 28.38
CA ASP A 382 -52.48 11.53 27.81
C ASP A 382 -51.72 12.76 28.31
N THR A 383 -51.45 13.73 27.42
CA THR A 383 -52.08 15.07 27.49
C THR A 383 -51.83 15.91 26.22
N GLU A 384 -52.94 16.23 25.57
CA GLU A 384 -53.31 17.49 24.92
C GLU A 384 -52.49 18.15 23.76
N THR A 385 -53.06 17.98 22.57
CA THR A 385 -53.67 18.99 21.67
C THR A 385 -53.05 20.38 21.36
N ARG A 386 -53.16 20.70 20.05
CA ARG A 386 -53.18 22.03 19.36
C ARG A 386 -51.78 22.61 19.11
N HIS A 387 -51.28 22.69 17.88
CA HIS A 387 -51.72 23.51 16.75
C HIS A 387 -50.90 23.05 15.53
N LEU A 388 -51.44 22.57 14.40
CA LEU A 388 -51.72 23.40 13.24
C LEU A 388 -52.35 22.51 12.15
N ARG A 389 -53.68 22.44 12.19
CA ARG A 389 -54.50 22.01 11.06
C ARG A 389 -54.65 23.22 10.14
N ARG A 390 -53.84 23.32 9.07
CA ARG A 390 -54.26 24.06 7.86
C ARG A 390 -53.47 23.64 6.62
N ARG A 391 -54.23 23.14 5.65
CA ARG A 391 -53.90 22.95 4.22
C ARG A 391 -53.07 21.73 3.81
N LYS A 392 -53.71 20.56 3.90
CA LYS A 392 -53.79 19.63 2.76
C LYS A 392 -54.99 20.06 1.92
N GLN A 393 -54.77 20.53 0.69
CA GLN A 393 -55.65 20.40 -0.49
C GLN A 393 -55.21 21.38 -1.58
N MET A 394 -54.44 20.90 -2.53
CA MET A 394 -54.65 21.12 -3.96
C MET A 394 -53.94 19.98 -4.69
N ILE A 395 -54.72 18.97 -5.06
CA ILE A 395 -54.34 17.93 -6.00
C ILE A 395 -54.68 18.48 -7.39
N GLY A 396 -53.67 18.62 -8.23
CA GLY A 396 -53.79 19.00 -9.63
C GLY A 396 -52.82 18.20 -10.49
N ARG A 397 -53.23 16.97 -10.83
CA ARG A 397 -52.97 16.23 -12.09
C ARG A 397 -51.55 16.34 -12.71
N ALA A 398 -50.70 15.34 -12.48
CA ALA A 398 -49.62 14.97 -13.42
C ALA A 398 -49.35 13.45 -13.38
N LYS A 399 -49.17 12.88 -14.58
CA LYS A 399 -49.04 11.44 -14.88
C LYS A 399 -47.84 10.76 -14.18
N PRO A 400 -47.88 9.44 -13.95
CA PRO A 400 -46.78 8.67 -13.40
C PRO A 400 -45.80 8.25 -14.50
N SER A 401 -44.50 8.50 -14.29
CA SER A 401 -43.34 7.66 -14.69
C SER A 401 -42.12 8.50 -15.10
N THR A 402 -41.25 8.83 -14.13
CA THR A 402 -39.83 9.10 -14.43
C THR A 402 -38.94 8.76 -13.22
N GLN A 403 -39.03 7.53 -12.71
CA GLN A 403 -38.16 7.03 -11.65
C GLN A 403 -36.87 6.36 -12.17
N ALA A 404 -36.47 6.67 -13.42
CA ALA A 404 -35.34 6.02 -14.11
C ALA A 404 -34.13 6.96 -14.37
N LYS A 405 -34.16 8.22 -13.89
CA LYS A 405 -33.05 9.19 -14.10
C LYS A 405 -32.24 9.53 -12.85
N GLU A 406 -32.71 9.24 -11.65
CA GLU A 406 -32.04 9.60 -10.39
C GLU A 406 -30.86 8.69 -10.02
N ASN A 407 -30.79 7.47 -10.57
CA ASN A 407 -29.67 6.55 -10.31
C ASN A 407 -28.42 6.83 -11.18
N LYS A 408 -28.46 7.85 -12.06
CA LYS A 408 -27.36 8.15 -12.99
C LYS A 408 -26.34 9.16 -12.44
N SER A 409 -26.45 9.58 -11.18
CA SER A 409 -25.67 10.71 -10.63
C SER A 409 -24.99 10.46 -9.27
N LEU A 410 -25.29 9.38 -8.53
CA LEU A 410 -24.65 9.15 -7.22
C LEU A 410 -23.26 8.49 -7.34
N ASP A 411 -23.11 7.50 -8.21
CA ASP A 411 -21.86 6.75 -8.37
C ASP A 411 -20.75 7.56 -9.07
N GLU A 412 -21.10 8.53 -9.94
CA GLU A 412 -20.12 9.42 -10.59
C GLU A 412 -19.60 10.53 -9.67
N LEU A 413 -20.39 10.95 -8.66
CA LEU A 413 -19.98 11.99 -7.71
C LEU A 413 -19.00 11.48 -6.64
N SER A 414 -19.01 10.19 -6.29
CA SER A 414 -18.19 9.66 -5.19
C SER A 414 -16.67 9.77 -5.42
N TYR A 415 -16.18 9.56 -6.66
CA TYR A 415 -14.75 9.71 -6.98
C TYR A 415 -14.33 11.19 -7.14
N LEU A 416 -15.28 12.09 -7.36
CA LEU A 416 -15.02 13.52 -7.49
C LEU A 416 -15.18 14.25 -6.14
N SER A 417 -15.19 13.54 -5.01
CA SER A 417 -15.24 14.16 -3.69
C SER A 417 -13.94 14.90 -3.35
N ALA A 418 -14.05 16.07 -2.73
CA ALA A 418 -12.91 16.84 -2.22
C ALA A 418 -12.03 16.05 -1.23
N SER A 419 -12.60 15.02 -0.55
CA SER A 419 -11.89 14.12 0.37
C SER A 419 -10.74 13.34 -0.28
N ILE A 420 -10.74 13.21 -1.62
CA ILE A 420 -9.74 12.45 -2.37
C ILE A 420 -8.48 13.29 -2.69
N PHE A 421 -8.57 14.63 -2.58
CA PHE A 421 -7.48 15.56 -2.86
C PHE A 421 -6.10 15.16 -2.30
N PRO A 422 -5.93 14.90 -0.98
CA PRO A 422 -4.61 14.56 -0.44
C PRO A 422 -4.00 13.31 -1.08
N PHE A 423 -4.84 12.35 -1.47
CA PHE A 423 -4.39 11.14 -2.13
C PHE A 423 -3.97 11.39 -3.59
N ILE A 424 -4.62 12.32 -4.30
CA ILE A 424 -4.25 12.70 -5.66
C ILE A 424 -2.91 13.45 -5.68
N VAL A 425 -2.69 14.35 -4.71
CA VAL A 425 -1.39 15.05 -4.57
C VAL A 425 -0.29 14.04 -4.27
N HIS A 426 -0.52 13.12 -3.33
CA HIS A 426 0.42 12.05 -3.01
C HIS A 426 0.69 11.15 -4.24
N LEU A 427 -0.36 10.76 -4.98
CA LEU A 427 -0.22 10.00 -6.22
C LEU A 427 0.57 10.78 -7.28
N GLY A 428 0.39 12.09 -7.40
CA GLY A 428 1.15 12.94 -8.31
C GLY A 428 2.64 12.96 -7.98
N PHE A 429 2.99 13.11 -6.70
CA PHE A 429 4.38 13.04 -6.24
C PHE A 429 5.01 11.66 -6.50
N MET A 430 4.28 10.59 -6.17
CA MET A 430 4.72 9.22 -6.42
C MET A 430 4.87 8.96 -7.92
N GLY A 431 3.92 9.38 -8.74
CA GLY A 431 3.95 9.24 -10.19
C GLY A 431 5.10 10.00 -10.85
N ALA A 432 5.39 11.21 -10.40
CA ALA A 432 6.53 11.99 -10.87
C ALA A 432 7.86 11.32 -10.50
N THR A 433 7.97 10.81 -9.27
CA THR A 433 9.16 10.05 -8.83
C THR A 433 9.34 8.79 -9.68
N ALA A 434 8.24 8.05 -9.92
CA ALA A 434 8.20 6.85 -10.74
C ALA A 434 8.67 7.09 -12.18
N LEU A 435 8.32 8.24 -12.76
CA LEU A 435 8.64 8.58 -14.13
C LEU A 435 10.04 9.18 -14.28
N PHE A 436 10.46 10.06 -13.38
CA PHE A 436 11.65 10.89 -13.58
C PHE A 436 12.87 10.48 -12.77
N VAL A 437 12.73 9.73 -11.68
CA VAL A 437 13.83 9.46 -10.75
C VAL A 437 14.23 8.00 -10.71
N MET A 438 13.27 7.09 -10.65
CA MET A 438 13.52 5.65 -10.57
C MET A 438 13.45 4.97 -11.95
N HIS A 439 13.87 3.70 -11.99
CA HIS A 439 13.67 2.85 -13.16
C HIS A 439 12.19 2.63 -13.41
N VAL A 440 11.72 3.03 -14.60
CA VAL A 440 10.30 3.07 -14.93
C VAL A 440 9.64 1.69 -14.87
N GLN A 441 10.41 0.62 -15.10
CA GLN A 441 9.96 -0.76 -15.06
C GLN A 441 9.36 -1.13 -13.67
N VAL A 442 9.93 -0.56 -12.60
CA VAL A 442 9.48 -0.77 -11.23
C VAL A 442 8.24 0.08 -10.88
N ALA A 443 7.77 0.98 -11.76
CA ALA A 443 6.65 1.88 -11.50
C ALA A 443 5.36 1.13 -11.13
N THR A 444 5.08 -0.01 -11.77
CA THR A 444 3.88 -0.82 -11.49
C THR A 444 3.85 -1.29 -10.04
N ARG A 445 4.99 -1.76 -9.51
CA ARG A 445 5.16 -2.20 -8.13
C ARG A 445 5.22 -1.04 -7.14
N PHE A 446 5.78 0.09 -7.56
CA PHE A 446 5.89 1.29 -6.72
C PHE A 446 4.54 1.97 -6.49
N LEU A 447 3.73 2.07 -7.55
CA LEU A 447 2.44 2.77 -7.53
C LEU A 447 1.29 1.90 -7.03
N SER A 448 1.45 0.57 -6.99
CA SER A 448 0.36 -0.37 -6.64
C SER A 448 -0.21 -0.24 -5.23
N ALA A 449 0.48 0.43 -4.30
CA ALA A 449 -0.07 0.74 -2.98
C ALA A 449 -0.90 2.04 -2.95
N SER A 450 -0.99 2.77 -4.07
CA SER A 450 -1.69 4.05 -4.15
C SER A 450 -3.19 3.86 -4.35
N ALA A 451 -3.97 4.22 -3.33
CA ALA A 451 -5.42 4.03 -3.33
C ALA A 451 -6.19 4.66 -4.50
N PRO A 452 -5.86 5.89 -4.96
CA PRO A 452 -6.64 6.55 -6.01
C PRO A 452 -6.62 5.84 -7.36
N LEU A 453 -5.63 4.98 -7.62
CA LEU A 453 -5.58 4.20 -8.86
C LEU A 453 -6.76 3.24 -8.95
N TYR A 454 -7.04 2.54 -7.85
CA TYR A 454 -8.14 1.59 -7.79
C TYR A 454 -9.49 2.28 -7.66
N TRP A 455 -9.56 3.42 -6.95
CA TRP A 455 -10.77 4.23 -6.92
C TRP A 455 -11.13 4.77 -8.31
N PHE A 456 -10.14 5.26 -9.06
CA PHE A 456 -10.33 5.72 -10.43
C PHE A 456 -10.67 4.58 -11.38
N ALA A 457 -9.99 3.43 -11.27
CA ALA A 457 -10.30 2.25 -12.07
C ALA A 457 -11.73 1.75 -11.81
N ALA A 458 -12.17 1.74 -10.54
CA ALA A 458 -13.54 1.40 -10.18
C ALA A 458 -14.54 2.40 -10.78
N TYR A 459 -14.25 3.70 -10.74
CA TYR A 459 -15.05 4.73 -11.40
C TYR A 459 -15.19 4.48 -12.92
N LEU A 460 -14.10 4.18 -13.62
CA LEU A 460 -14.12 3.88 -15.07
C LEU A 460 -14.90 2.62 -15.43
N ILE A 461 -14.95 1.62 -14.55
CA ILE A 461 -15.73 0.39 -14.77
C ILE A 461 -17.24 0.65 -14.66
N ILE A 462 -17.64 1.64 -13.85
CA ILE A 462 -19.05 1.95 -13.59
C ILE A 462 -19.63 2.86 -14.66
N SER A 463 -18.87 3.86 -15.12
CA SER A 463 -19.44 4.85 -16.03
C SER A 463 -19.86 4.17 -17.36
N PRO A 464 -21.14 4.30 -17.76
CA PRO A 464 -21.67 3.61 -18.94
C PRO A 464 -21.01 4.05 -20.25
N SER A 465 -20.41 5.25 -20.26
CA SER A 465 -19.65 5.78 -21.40
C SER A 465 -18.27 5.12 -21.55
N SER A 466 -17.72 4.52 -20.49
CA SER A 466 -16.36 4.00 -20.42
C SER A 466 -16.27 2.48 -20.29
N ARG A 467 -17.34 1.74 -20.61
CA ARG A 467 -17.38 0.27 -20.45
C ARG A 467 -16.21 -0.46 -21.11
N ARG A 468 -15.71 0.04 -22.25
CA ARG A 468 -14.50 -0.49 -22.93
C ARG A 468 -13.25 -0.41 -22.04
N TRP A 469 -13.07 0.69 -21.32
CA TRP A 469 -11.94 0.89 -20.40
C TRP A 469 -11.97 -0.10 -19.25
N GLY A 470 -13.16 -0.42 -18.73
CA GLY A 470 -13.31 -1.46 -17.71
C GLY A 470 -12.81 -2.83 -18.17
N TYR A 471 -13.14 -3.24 -19.40
CA TYR A 471 -12.61 -4.50 -19.97
C TYR A 471 -11.09 -4.45 -20.16
N LEU A 472 -10.54 -3.32 -20.61
CA LEU A 472 -9.10 -3.16 -20.78
C LEU A 472 -8.35 -3.26 -19.45
N ILE A 473 -8.88 -2.66 -18.37
CA ILE A 473 -8.27 -2.75 -17.03
C ILE A 473 -8.26 -4.20 -16.54
N TRP A 474 -9.39 -4.92 -16.66
CA TRP A 474 -9.45 -6.33 -16.24
C TRP A 474 -8.55 -7.23 -17.08
N ALA A 475 -8.50 -7.01 -18.40
CA ALA A 475 -7.60 -7.75 -19.29
C ALA A 475 -6.13 -7.49 -18.93
N TYR A 476 -5.78 -6.24 -18.65
CA TYR A 476 -4.44 -5.86 -18.18
C TYR A 476 -4.07 -6.54 -16.86
N CYS A 477 -4.95 -6.49 -15.85
CA CYS A 477 -4.73 -7.17 -14.57
C CYS A 477 -4.57 -8.69 -14.75
N ALA A 478 -5.45 -9.33 -15.51
CA ALA A 478 -5.41 -10.78 -15.76
C ALA A 478 -4.14 -11.18 -16.52
N ALA A 479 -3.76 -10.43 -17.55
CA ALA A 479 -2.54 -10.67 -18.31
C ALA A 479 -1.29 -10.57 -17.43
N TYR A 480 -1.18 -9.55 -16.58
CA TYR A 480 -0.03 -9.40 -15.67
C TYR A 480 0.01 -10.44 -14.56
N ILE A 481 -1.15 -10.91 -14.07
CA ILE A 481 -1.18 -12.01 -13.10
C ILE A 481 -0.68 -13.30 -13.74
N LEU A 482 -1.17 -13.64 -14.94
CA LEU A 482 -0.78 -14.87 -15.63
C LEU A 482 0.68 -14.80 -16.12
N LEU A 483 1.01 -13.78 -16.89
CA LEU A 483 2.35 -13.61 -17.45
C LEU A 483 3.38 -13.30 -16.36
N GLY A 484 3.02 -12.48 -15.38
CA GLY A 484 3.92 -12.14 -14.28
C GLY A 484 4.21 -13.33 -13.39
N SER A 485 3.22 -14.15 -13.03
CA SER A 485 3.48 -15.39 -12.29
C SER A 485 4.34 -16.38 -13.08
N LEU A 486 4.11 -16.49 -14.40
CA LEU A 486 4.89 -17.34 -15.30
C LEU A 486 6.35 -16.91 -15.38
N LEU A 487 6.59 -15.65 -15.72
CA LEU A 487 7.93 -15.14 -15.96
C LEU A 487 8.72 -15.00 -14.65
N PHE A 488 8.10 -14.42 -13.61
CA PHE A 488 8.75 -14.23 -12.31
C PHE A 488 9.20 -15.57 -11.70
N SER A 489 8.31 -16.57 -11.67
CA SER A 489 8.65 -17.86 -11.07
C SER A 489 9.78 -18.54 -11.84
N ASN A 490 9.85 -18.40 -13.16
CA ASN A 490 10.87 -19.03 -13.99
C ASN A 490 12.13 -18.17 -14.24
N PHE A 491 12.35 -17.14 -13.44
CA PHE A 491 13.52 -16.26 -13.54
C PHE A 491 13.65 -15.49 -14.88
N TYR A 492 12.51 -15.20 -15.53
CA TYR A 492 12.47 -14.29 -16.68
C TYR A 492 12.14 -12.85 -16.25
N PRO A 493 12.84 -11.85 -16.79
CA PRO A 493 12.55 -10.45 -16.49
C PRO A 493 11.15 -10.10 -17.01
N PHE A 494 10.32 -9.48 -16.17
CA PHE A 494 8.92 -9.20 -16.51
C PHE A 494 8.38 -7.85 -16.02
N THR A 495 9.18 -7.11 -15.24
CA THR A 495 8.94 -5.75 -14.73
C THR A 495 10.24 -5.13 -14.28
#